data_AF-A0A1G1WUA8-F1
#
_entry.id   AF-A0A1G1WUA8-F1
#
_cell.length_a   1.000
_cell.length_b   1.000
_cell.length_c   1.000
_cell.angle_alpha   90.00
_cell.angle_beta   90.00
_cell.angle_gamma   90.00
#
_symmetry.space_group_name_H-M   'P 1'
#
loop_
_entity.id
_entity.type
_entity.pdbx_description
1 polymer ?
#
loop_
_entity_poly.entity_id
_entity_poly.type
_entity_poly.pdbx_seq_one_letter_code
_entity_poly.pdbx_strand_id
1 'polypeptide(L)' 'MIRTQIYLPETIHERAKIIARTTKQSLANLYRGFISNGLKASKNRDGDLTTLAKLNIKGGPKNLSSNIDKYLYGSKK' A
#
# COMPACT_ATOMS: atom_id res chain seq x y z
N MET A 1 -22.63 -1.51 16.25
CA MET A 1 -22.26 -0.74 15.03
C MET A 1 -22.64 0.71 15.25
N ILE A 2 -21.79 1.67 14.85
CA ILE A 2 -22.09 3.11 14.91
C ILE A 2 -22.55 3.58 13.53
N ARG A 3 -23.66 4.32 13.45
CA ARG A 3 -24.15 4.92 12.19
C ARG A 3 -23.40 6.22 11.94
N THR A 4 -22.68 6.29 10.82
CA THR A 4 -21.96 7.49 10.38
C THR A 4 -22.51 7.92 9.02
N GLN A 5 -22.73 9.21 8.84
CA GLN A 5 -23.11 9.81 7.56
C GLN A 5 -21.88 10.47 6.95
N ILE A 6 -21.59 10.15 5.70
CA ILE A 6 -20.48 10.74 4.95
C ILE A 6 -20.98 11.18 3.57
N TYR A 7 -20.47 12.28 3.07
CA TYR A 7 -20.70 12.69 1.69
C TYR A 7 -19.73 11.94 0.77
N LEU A 8 -20.25 11.42 -0.33
CA LEU A 8 -19.49 10.70 -1.35
C LEU A 8 -19.80 11.32 -2.71
N PRO A 9 -18.79 11.53 -3.57
CA PRO A 9 -19.03 11.86 -4.97
C PRO A 9 -19.93 10.81 -5.62
N GLU A 10 -20.89 11.27 -6.42
CA GLU A 10 -21.86 10.41 -7.11
C GLU A 10 -21.17 9.32 -7.94
N THR A 11 -20.11 9.68 -8.67
CA THR A 11 -19.31 8.77 -9.48
C THR A 11 -18.73 7.61 -8.68
N ILE A 12 -18.28 7.85 -7.44
CA ILE A 12 -17.75 6.82 -6.55
C ILE A 12 -18.89 5.93 -6.04
N HIS A 13 -20.02 6.54 -5.68
CA HIS A 13 -21.18 5.81 -5.18
C HIS A 13 -21.76 4.85 -6.22
N GLU A 14 -21.90 5.31 -7.46
CA GLU A 14 -22.39 4.48 -8.58
C GLU A 14 -21.43 3.35 -8.91
N ARG A 15 -20.11 3.62 -8.91
CA ARG A 15 -19.10 2.57 -9.07
C ARG A 15 -19.19 1.51 -7.96
N ALA A 16 -19.37 1.94 -6.72
CA ALA A 16 -19.53 1.03 -5.59
C ALA A 16 -20.81 0.19 -5.70
N LYS A 17 -21.92 0.75 -6.20
CA LYS A 17 -23.15 -0.01 -6.48
C LYS A 17 -22.92 -1.12 -7.50
N ILE A 18 -22.21 -0.81 -8.60
CA ILE A 18 -21.90 -1.81 -9.63
C ILE A 18 -21.07 -2.95 -9.01
N ILE A 19 -20.02 -2.62 -8.25
CA ILE A 19 -19.17 -3.63 -7.60
C ILE A 19 -19.99 -4.49 -6.64
N ALA A 20 -20.80 -3.87 -5.77
CA ALA A 20 -21.63 -4.59 -4.80
C ALA A 20 -22.59 -5.58 -5.47
N ARG A 21 -23.19 -5.20 -6.62
CA ARG A 21 -24.03 -6.08 -7.43
C ARG A 21 -23.23 -7.26 -7.98
N THR A 22 -22.06 -7.00 -8.56
CA THR A 22 -21.21 -8.06 -9.14
C THR A 22 -20.69 -9.05 -8.09
N THR A 23 -20.40 -8.58 -6.88
CA THR A 23 -19.88 -9.41 -5.78
C THR A 23 -20.98 -10.03 -4.91
N LYS A 24 -22.26 -9.76 -5.21
CA LYS A 24 -23.42 -10.20 -4.41
C LYS A 24 -23.32 -9.81 -2.92
N GLN A 25 -22.81 -8.61 -2.65
CA GLN A 25 -22.66 -8.08 -1.29
C GLN A 25 -23.49 -6.81 -1.12
N SER A 26 -23.89 -6.51 0.13
CA SER A 26 -24.53 -5.22 0.42
C SER A 26 -23.52 -4.08 0.29
N LEU A 27 -24.00 -2.91 -0.13
CA LEU A 27 -23.18 -1.70 -0.25
C LEU A 27 -22.45 -1.37 1.06
N ALA A 28 -23.13 -1.58 2.19
CA ALA A 28 -22.57 -1.36 3.52
C ALA A 28 -21.44 -2.34 3.85
N ASN A 29 -21.56 -3.62 3.48
CA ASN A 29 -20.47 -4.59 3.67
C ASN A 29 -19.26 -4.23 2.81
N LEU A 30 -19.50 -3.82 1.55
CA LEU A 30 -18.45 -3.39 0.64
C LEU A 30 -17.67 -2.18 1.20
N TYR A 31 -18.38 -1.13 1.64
CA TYR A 31 -17.73 0.05 2.23
C TYR A 31 -16.96 -0.28 3.50
N ARG A 32 -17.49 -1.13 4.38
CA ARG A 32 -16.76 -1.56 5.58
C ARG A 32 -15.48 -2.31 5.22
N GLY A 33 -15.51 -3.16 4.19
CA GLY A 33 -14.34 -3.85 3.67
C GLY A 33 -13.28 -2.87 3.16
N PHE A 34 -13.69 -1.89 2.35
CA PHE A 34 -12.78 -0.86 1.84
C PHE A 34 -12.19 0.02 2.95
N ILE A 35 -13.00 0.46 3.92
CA ILE A 35 -12.51 1.25 5.05
C ILE A 35 -11.52 0.44 5.89
N SER A 36 -11.83 -0.81 6.23
CA SER A 36 -10.95 -1.68 7.00
C SER A 36 -9.62 -1.93 6.30
N ASN A 37 -9.66 -2.23 5.00
CA ASN A 37 -8.45 -2.43 4.19
C ASN A 37 -7.65 -1.14 4.01
N GLY A 38 -8.32 0.00 3.83
CA GLY A 38 -7.69 1.32 3.75
C GLY A 38 -6.96 1.68 5.04
N LEU A 39 -7.56 1.42 6.21
CA LEU A 39 -6.92 1.65 7.51
C LEU A 39 -5.71 0.73 7.72
N LYS A 40 -5.81 -0.55 7.35
CA LYS A 40 -4.68 -1.49 7.40
C LYS A 40 -3.54 -1.06 6.49
N ALA A 41 -3.85 -0.68 5.25
CA ALA A 41 -2.86 -0.21 4.28
C ALA A 41 -2.22 1.10 4.74
N SER A 42 -2.98 2.01 5.34
CA SER A 42 -2.47 3.27 5.89
C SER A 42 -1.47 3.03 7.03
N LYS A 43 -1.70 2.01 7.87
CA LYS A 43 -0.80 1.66 8.98
C LYS A 43 0.55 1.11 8.51
N ASN A 44 0.61 0.53 7.31
CA ASN A 44 1.81 -0.09 6.76
C ASN A 44 2.58 0.82 5.79
N ARG A 45 2.21 2.11 5.68
CA ARG A 45 2.90 3.08 4.80
C ARG A 45 4.13 3.73 5.43
N ASP A 46 4.31 3.62 6.74
CA ASP A 46 5.61 3.89 7.35
C ASP A 46 6.54 2.74 6.94
N GLY A 47 7.36 3.00 5.92
CA GLY A 47 8.13 2.00 5.18
C GLY A 47 8.74 0.92 6.07
N ASP A 48 8.07 -0.23 6.12
CA ASP A 48 8.52 -1.37 6.90
C ASP A 48 9.68 -2.07 6.18
N LEU A 49 10.85 -1.44 6.28
CA LEU A 49 12.13 -1.96 5.81
C LEU A 49 12.53 -3.23 6.59
N THR A 50 11.77 -3.67 7.61
CA THR A 50 12.03 -4.96 8.26
C THR A 50 11.87 -6.13 7.30
N THR A 51 11.08 -5.97 6.25
CA THR A 51 11.02 -6.95 5.15
C THR A 51 12.36 -7.07 4.41
N LEU A 52 13.08 -5.96 4.20
CA LEU A 52 14.44 -5.97 3.64
C LEU A 52 15.46 -6.54 4.64
N ALA A 53 15.32 -6.24 5.93
CA ALA A 53 16.18 -6.80 6.97
C ALA A 53 16.03 -8.34 7.09
N LYS A 54 14.82 -8.87 6.82
CA LYS A 54 14.52 -10.31 6.80
C LYS A 54 15.10 -11.06 5.59
N LEU A 55 15.56 -10.36 4.54
CA LEU A 55 16.17 -11.00 3.37
C LEU A 55 17.52 -11.69 3.70
N ASN A 56 18.05 -11.50 4.92
CA ASN A 56 19.24 -12.19 5.42
C ASN A 56 20.44 -12.11 4.44
N ILE A 57 20.51 -11.03 3.65
CA ILE A 57 21.53 -10.80 2.64
C ILE A 57 22.83 -10.51 3.40
N LYS A 58 23.62 -11.57 3.61
CA LYS A 58 24.94 -11.49 4.20
C LYS A 58 25.96 -11.47 3.08
N GLY A 59 26.72 -10.39 2.99
CA GLY A 59 27.74 -10.19 1.96
C GLY A 59 27.50 -8.91 1.17
N GLY A 60 28.57 -8.13 1.02
CA GLY A 60 28.58 -6.86 0.31
C GLY A 60 29.92 -6.14 0.54
N PRO A 61 30.33 -5.26 -0.38
CA PRO A 61 31.52 -4.42 -0.19
C PRO A 61 31.34 -3.57 1.07
N LYS A 62 32.25 -3.70 2.05
CA LYS A 62 32.15 -2.97 3.34
C LYS A 62 32.18 -1.44 3.18
N ASN A 63 32.64 -0.93 2.04
CA ASN A 63 32.90 0.48 1.83
C ASN A 63 32.10 1.02 0.63
N LEU A 64 30.78 1.09 0.82
CA LEU A 64 29.83 1.61 -0.18
C LEU A 64 29.96 3.13 -0.34
N SER A 65 30.25 3.85 0.76
CA SER A 65 30.39 5.31 0.77
C SER A 65 31.53 5.79 -0.14
N SER A 66 32.66 5.09 -0.13
CA SER A 66 33.84 5.46 -0.93
C SER A 66 33.68 5.20 -2.44
N ASN A 67 32.63 4.47 -2.86
CA ASN A 67 32.42 4.04 -4.24
C ASN A 67 30.99 4.33 -4.71
N ILE A 68 30.33 5.33 -4.11
CA ILE A 68 28.91 5.61 -4.33
C ILE A 68 28.59 5.80 -5.81
N ASP A 69 29.46 6.51 -6.54
CA ASP A 69 29.27 6.79 -7.96
C ASP A 69 29.31 5.53 -8.83
N LYS A 70 30.18 4.57 -8.50
CA LYS A 70 30.27 3.29 -9.19
C LYS A 70 28.96 2.49 -9.10
N TYR A 71 28.32 2.54 -7.94
CA TYR A 71 27.09 1.77 -7.68
C TYR A 71 25.83 2.48 -8.14
N LEU A 72 25.81 3.82 -8.12
CA LEU A 72 24.65 4.60 -8.53
C LEU A 72 24.60 4.87 -10.03
N TYR A 73 25.77 5.09 -10.66
CA TYR A 73 25.83 5.56 -12.04
C TYR A 73 26.54 4.58 -12.99
N GLY A 74 27.06 3.47 -12.46
CA GLY A 74 27.95 2.58 -13.19
C GLY A 74 29.32 3.23 -13.44
N SER A 75 30.35 2.43 -13.67
CA SER A 75 31.62 2.95 -14.16
C SER A 75 31.39 3.55 -15.55
N LYS A 76 31.30 4.88 -15.64
CA LYS A 76 31.47 5.55 -16.92
C LYS A 76 32.82 5.10 -17.49
N LYS A 77 32.79 4.69 -18.76
CA LYS A 77 33.96 4.32 -19.57
C LYS A 77 35.00 5.44 -19.56
#